data_AF-A0A4Z0GLB2-F1
#
_entry.id   AF-A0A4Z0GLB2-F1
#
_cell.length_a   1.000
_cell.length_b   1.000
_cell.length_c   1.000
_cell.angle_alpha   90.00
_cell.angle_beta   90.00
_cell.angle_gamma   90.00
#
_symmetry.space_group_name_H-M   'P 1'
#
loop_
_entity.id
_entity.type
_entity.pdbx_description
1 polymer ?
#
loop_
_entity_poly.entity_id
_entity_poly.type
_entity_poly.pdbx_seq_one_letter_code
_entity_poly.pdbx_strand_id
1 'polypeptide(L)' 'MTIQRAQEISESPTMVHVTYNGDSVYIQHIDTNKETARIYPLSDPRKEQDVPVSDLMESDKSMVRE' A
#
# COMPACT_ATOMS: atom_id res chain seq x y z
N MET A 1 -8.17 -1.81 -3.02
CA MET A 1 -8.13 -1.26 -1.64
C MET A 1 -8.83 0.10 -1.61
N THR A 2 -9.32 0.60 -0.47
CA THR A 2 -10.00 1.91 -0.38
C THR A 2 -9.05 3.02 0.10
N ILE A 3 -9.24 4.28 -0.33
CA ILE A 3 -8.43 5.44 0.10
C ILE A 3 -8.33 5.58 1.61
N GLN A 4 -9.45 5.50 2.33
CA GLN A 4 -9.45 5.61 3.79
C GLN A 4 -8.55 4.55 4.42
N ARG A 5 -8.66 3.29 3.96
CA ARG A 5 -7.82 2.19 4.43
C ARG A 5 -6.34 2.42 4.10
N ALA A 6 -6.05 2.97 2.92
CA ALA A 6 -4.69 3.31 2.53
C ALA A 6 -4.08 4.40 3.39
N GLN A 7 -4.88 5.40 3.74
CA GLN A 7 -4.48 6.46 4.64
C GLN A 7 -4.17 5.89 6.03
N GLU A 8 -5.04 5.03 6.57
CA GLU A 8 -4.79 4.33 7.83
C GLU A 8 -3.49 3.53 7.79
N ILE A 9 -3.20 2.83 6.68
CA ILE A 9 -1.93 2.09 6.52
C ILE A 9 -0.74 3.03 6.51
N SER A 10 -0.83 4.17 5.81
CA SER A 10 0.26 5.15 5.73
C SER A 10 0.52 5.86 7.08
N GLU A 11 -0.50 5.98 7.91
CA GLU A 11 -0.42 6.56 9.25
C GLU A 11 -0.14 5.51 10.33
N SER A 12 -0.36 4.23 10.02
CA SER A 12 -0.13 3.13 10.94
C SER A 12 1.37 2.85 11.05
N PRO A 13 1.91 2.68 12.27
CA PRO A 13 3.27 2.21 12.46
C PRO A 13 3.45 0.74 12.08
N THR A 14 2.34 0.02 11.84
CA THR A 14 2.35 -1.39 11.47
C THR A 14 2.58 -1.53 9.97
N MET A 15 3.66 -2.19 9.58
CA MET A 15 3.95 -2.52 8.18
C MET A 15 2.87 -3.46 7.63
N VAL A 16 1.99 -2.92 6.79
CA VAL A 16 0.95 -3.69 6.11
C VAL A 16 1.49 -4.24 4.80
N HIS A 17 1.22 -5.51 4.54
CA HIS A 17 1.67 -6.15 3.31
C HIS A 17 0.80 -5.69 2.15
N VAL A 18 1.35 -4.84 1.28
CA VAL A 18 0.65 -4.35 0.09
C VAL A 18 1.31 -4.90 -1.15
N THR A 19 0.48 -5.27 -2.12
CA THR A 19 0.91 -5.82 -3.40
C THR A 19 0.29 -5.01 -4.53
N TYR A 20 1.06 -4.81 -5.59
CA TYR A 20 0.63 -4.12 -6.80
C TYR A 20 1.07 -4.95 -8.01
N ASN A 21 0.13 -5.35 -8.87
CA ASN A 21 0.38 -6.22 -10.02
C ASN A 21 1.13 -7.54 -9.69
N GLY A 22 1.01 -8.04 -8.45
CA GLY A 22 1.67 -9.25 -7.98
C GLY A 22 3.05 -9.03 -7.34
N ASP A 23 3.59 -7.82 -7.39
CA ASP A 23 4.81 -7.45 -6.68
C ASP A 23 4.50 -6.86 -5.30
N SER A 24 5.31 -7.19 -4.29
CA SER A 24 5.21 -6.56 -2.97
C SER A 24 5.77 -5.14 -3.02
N VAL A 25 4.95 -4.19 -2.60
CA VAL A 25 5.25 -2.77 -2.65
C VAL A 25 4.99 -2.13 -1.30
N TYR A 26 5.71 -1.06 -1.02
CA TYR A 26 5.49 -0.27 0.18
C TYR A 26 4.80 1.04 -0.16
N ILE A 27 3.84 1.45 0.65
CA ILE A 27 3.14 2.73 0.50
C ILE A 27 3.92 3.80 1.27
N GLN A 28 4.46 4.79 0.55
CA GLN A 28 5.15 5.92 1.15
C GLN A 28 4.18 7.03 1.57
N HIS A 29 3.22 7.35 0.71
CA HIS A 29 2.28 8.45 0.90
C HIS A 29 0.99 8.20 0.12
N ILE A 30 -0.15 8.67 0.64
CA ILE A 30 -1.45 8.60 -0.04
C ILE A 30 -1.92 10.01 -0.37
N ASP A 31 -2.13 10.27 -1.65
CA ASP A 31 -2.73 11.49 -2.15
C ASP A 31 -4.25 11.29 -2.28
N THR A 32 -4.98 11.72 -1.25
CA THR A 32 -6.45 11.60 -1.19
C THR A 32 -7.17 12.51 -2.19
N ASN A 33 -6.51 13.56 -2.70
CA ASN A 33 -7.10 14.44 -3.73
C ASN A 33 -7.10 13.77 -5.10
N LYS A 34 -6.04 13.00 -5.39
CA LYS A 34 -5.87 12.29 -6.67
C LYS A 34 -6.27 10.83 -6.62
N GLU A 35 -6.60 10.31 -5.45
CA GLU A 35 -6.93 8.90 -5.25
C GLU A 35 -5.76 7.96 -5.59
N THR A 36 -4.53 8.46 -5.45
CA THR A 36 -3.28 7.75 -5.80
C THR A 36 -2.40 7.52 -4.58
N ALA A 37 -1.71 6.40 -4.56
CA ALA A 37 -0.68 6.06 -3.59
C ALA A 37 0.69 6.15 -4.25
N ARG A 38 1.62 6.84 -3.58
CA ARG A 38 3.03 6.73 -3.88
C ARG A 38 3.57 5.44 -3.30
N ILE A 39 3.98 4.53 -4.17
CA ILE A 39 4.53 3.24 -3.77
C ILE A 39 5.96 3.07 -4.27
N TYR A 40 6.73 2.20 -3.61
CA TYR A 40 7.99 1.71 -4.13
C TYR A 40 8.07 0.17 -4.01
N PRO A 41 8.54 -0.54 -5.04
CA PRO A 41 8.76 -1.98 -4.99
C PRO A 41 9.78 -2.34 -3.91
N LEU A 42 9.51 -3.39 -3.13
CA LEU A 42 10.48 -3.90 -2.15
C LEU A 42 11.76 -4.40 -2.83
N SER A 43 11.67 -4.82 -4.09
CA SER A 43 12.82 -5.26 -4.88
C SER A 43 13.74 -4.11 -5.30
N ASP A 44 13.22 -2.90 -5.53
CA ASP A 44 14.03 -1.72 -5.86
C ASP A 44 13.35 -0.44 -5.38
N PRO A 45 13.72 0.08 -4.18
CA PRO A 45 13.06 1.23 -3.58
C PRO A 45 13.31 2.54 -4.33
N ARG A 46 14.21 2.56 -5.32
CA ARG A 46 14.46 3.73 -6.17
C ARG A 46 13.42 3.91 -7.26
N LYS A 47 12.58 2.89 -7.50
CA LYS A 47 11.50 2.93 -8.49
C LYS A 47 10.18 3.34 -7.83
N GLU A 48 10.15 4.53 -7.25
CA GLU A 48 8.89 5.08 -6.77
C GLU A 48 7.95 5.39 -7.93
N GLN A 49 6.67 5.06 -7.77
CA GLN A 49 5.62 5.34 -8.74
C GLN A 49 4.30 5.67 -8.03
N ASP A 50 3.55 6.61 -8.59
CA ASP A 50 2.23 6.97 -8.12
C ASP A 50 1.19 6.10 -8.86
N VAL A 51 0.50 5.22 -8.14
CA VAL A 51 -0.50 4.30 -8.70
C VAL A 51 -1.86 4.53 -8.04
N PRO A 52 -2.98 4.22 -8.70
CA PRO A 52 -4.30 4.32 -8.08
C PRO A 52 -4.38 3.44 -6.82
N VAL A 53 -4.92 3.98 -5.72
CA VAL A 53 -5.12 3.20 -4.49
C VAL A 53 -6.02 1.98 -4.76
N SER A 54 -6.95 2.13 -5.69
CA SER A 54 -7.85 1.06 -6.14
C SER A 54 -7.10 -0.17 -6.65
N ASP A 55 -5.93 0.02 -7.29
CA ASP A 55 -5.11 -1.08 -7.84
C ASP A 55 -4.25 -1.77 -6.79
N LEU A 56 -4.10 -1.17 -5.60
CA LEU A 56 -3.37 -1.78 -4.50
C LEU A 56 -4.20 -2.88 -3.84
N MET A 57 -3.54 -3.99 -3.54
CA MET A 57 -4.11 -5.11 -2.83
C MET A 57 -3.41 -5.30 -1.49
N GLU A 58 -4.16 -5.15 -0.41
CA GLU A 58 -3.73 -5.49 0.94
C GLU A 58 -3.74 -7.02 1.09
N SER A 59 -2.59 -7.61 1.37
CA SER A 59 -2.45 -9.01 1.78
C SER A 59 -2.35 -9.06 3.31
N ASP A 60 -3.41 -8.63 3.99
CA ASP A 60 -3.48 -8.69 5.44
C ASP A 60 -3.61 -10.17 5.87
N LYS A 61 -2.52 -10.74 6.40
CA LYS A 61 -2.53 -12.09 6.96
C LYS A 61 -2.91 -12.03 8.44
N SER A 62 -4.04 -11.43 8.78
CA SER A 62 -4.69 -11.65 10.08
C SER A 62 -5.45 -12.97 10.07
N MET A 63 -4.70 -14.08 10.08
CA MET A 63 -5.17 -15.35 10.61
C MET A 63 -4.35 -15.68 11.86
N VAL A 64 -4.69 -15.03 12.96
CA VAL A 64 -4.46 -15.59 14.31
C VAL A 64 -5.82 -15.62 15.01
N ARG A 65 -6.52 -16.75 14.85
CA ARG A 65 -7.54 -17.17 15.81
C ARG A 65 -6.84 -18.23 16.66
N GLU A 66 -6.45 -17.87 17.87
CA GLU A 66 -6.26 -18.81 18.98
C GLU A 66 -7.29 -18.48 20.06
#